data_AF-A0A1Z8SCK8-F1
#
_entry.id   AF-A0A1Z8SCK8-F1
#
_cell.length_a   1.000
_cell.length_b   1.000
_cell.length_c   1.000
_cell.angle_alpha   90.00
_cell.angle_beta   90.00
_cell.angle_gamma   90.00
#
_symmetry.space_group_name_H-M   'P 1'
#
loop_
_entity.id
_entity.type
_entity.pdbx_description
1 polymer ?
#
loop_
_entity_poly.entity_id
_entity_poly.type
_entity_poly.pdbx_seq_one_letter_code
_entity_poly.pdbx_strand_id
1 'polypeptide(L)'
;MHQKSDGFTLIELVVVLGIFGLVMLASYTILETTIEADRRVHEATLTGKVGEAILNQMRRDLQGTIWRGFGEEIFRGESRGEEENAEDTIDFLTTSPVPEPEETISSWTGEVSSVGYALRPGKDGDFILFRRVAWDMELDPLDTGERTAIYDRMKAMDFLFLDAENNWVGDWDSSSLLPEVNESDFPFLDEEERLEAEEAALAADDPAAAAAAASNAASADNIDPATGEPIPEEPLPIPIPRAVQVVLYLHYGDERGRILDPSGEPLVEVFSTVIPLIVTDQVLLPDPEAELAEGLLGDF
;
A
#
# COMPACT_ATOMS: atom_id res chain seq x y z
N MET A 1 -34.70 -38.87 -74.70
CA MET A 1 -34.81 -38.12 -73.43
C MET A 1 -34.04 -36.82 -73.59
N HIS A 2 -34.72 -35.72 -73.91
CA HIS A 2 -34.11 -34.38 -73.92
C HIS A 2 -34.52 -33.70 -72.63
N GLN A 3 -33.57 -33.59 -71.69
CA GLN A 3 -33.72 -32.80 -70.48
C GLN A 3 -33.69 -31.33 -70.94
N LYS A 4 -34.83 -30.64 -70.91
CA LYS A 4 -34.86 -29.20 -71.13
C LYS A 4 -34.10 -28.55 -69.97
N SER A 5 -32.92 -28.01 -70.28
CA SER A 5 -32.25 -27.05 -69.41
C SER A 5 -33.05 -25.75 -69.48
N ASP A 6 -33.98 -25.54 -68.55
CA ASP A 6 -34.61 -24.23 -68.35
C ASP A 6 -33.52 -23.28 -67.86
N GLY A 7 -33.18 -22.30 -68.69
CA GLY A 7 -32.21 -21.26 -68.38
C GLY A 7 -32.80 -20.27 -67.38
N PHE A 8 -32.02 -19.90 -66.37
CA PHE A 8 -32.38 -18.87 -65.40
C PHE A 8 -32.78 -17.58 -66.12
N THR A 9 -33.90 -17.00 -65.71
CA THR A 9 -34.35 -15.73 -66.28
C THR A 9 -33.52 -14.59 -65.69
N LEU A 10 -33.19 -13.59 -66.52
CA LEU A 10 -32.43 -12.41 -66.09
C LEU A 10 -33.10 -11.71 -64.88
N ILE A 11 -34.44 -11.70 -64.84
CA ILE A 11 -35.22 -11.13 -63.74
C ILE A 11 -34.98 -11.87 -62.42
N GLU A 12 -34.87 -13.20 -62.45
CA GLU A 12 -34.65 -14.01 -61.26
C GLU A 12 -33.26 -13.78 -60.67
N LEU A 13 -32.24 -13.63 -61.52
CA LEU A 13 -30.90 -13.27 -61.09
C LEU A 13 -30.87 -11.88 -60.41
N VAL A 14 -31.61 -10.91 -60.96
CA VAL A 14 -31.73 -9.57 -60.38
C VAL A 14 -32.44 -9.61 -59.03
N VAL A 15 -33.50 -10.42 -58.89
CA VAL A 15 -34.22 -10.59 -57.62
C VAL A 15 -33.32 -11.24 -56.57
N VAL A 16 -32.56 -12.29 -56.94
CA VAL A 16 -31.62 -12.96 -56.04
C VAL A 16 -30.52 -12.00 -55.57
N LEU A 17 -29.95 -11.19 -56.46
CA LEU A 17 -28.97 -10.16 -56.11
C LEU A 17 -29.55 -9.10 -55.17
N GLY A 18 -30.81 -8.70 -55.37
CA GLY A 18 -31.50 -7.75 -54.50
C GLY A 18 -31.72 -8.30 -53.09
N ILE A 19 -32.17 -9.55 -52.98
CA ILE A 19 -32.34 -10.23 -51.69
C ILE A 19 -30.98 -10.40 -51.00
N PHE A 20 -29.95 -10.81 -51.75
CA PHE A 20 -28.60 -10.95 -51.22
C PHE A 20 -28.05 -9.62 -50.68
N GLY A 21 -28.25 -8.52 -51.41
CA GLY A 21 -27.85 -7.18 -50.96
C GLY A 21 -28.55 -6.77 -49.66
N LEU A 22 -29.85 -7.05 -49.52
CA LEU A 22 -30.61 -6.81 -48.29
C LEU A 22 -30.07 -7.64 -47.11
N VAL A 23 -29.77 -8.92 -47.34
CA VAL A 23 -29.22 -9.81 -46.31
C VAL A 23 -27.83 -9.35 -45.88
N MET A 24 -26.97 -8.96 -46.83
CA MET A 24 -25.64 -8.43 -46.53
C MET A 24 -25.74 -7.11 -45.74
N LEU A 25 -26.67 -6.23 -46.10
CA LEU A 25 -26.85 -4.96 -45.41
C LEU A 25 -27.33 -5.18 -43.97
N ALA A 26 -28.32 -6.06 -43.75
CA ALA A 26 -28.76 -6.45 -42.42
C ALA A 26 -27.63 -7.09 -41.60
N SER A 27 -26.85 -7.98 -42.21
CA SER A 27 -25.71 -8.63 -41.54
C SER A 27 -24.63 -7.61 -41.15
N TYR A 28 -24.37 -6.64 -42.02
CA TYR A 28 -23.42 -5.56 -41.75
C TYR A 28 -23.89 -4.67 -40.59
N THR A 29 -25.17 -4.28 -40.57
CA THR A 29 -25.72 -3.49 -39.46
C THR A 29 -25.66 -4.25 -38.13
N ILE A 30 -25.93 -5.55 -38.13
CA ILE A 30 -25.80 -6.38 -36.93
C ILE A 30 -24.35 -6.45 -36.47
N LEU A 31 -23.39 -6.61 -37.39
CA LEU A 31 -21.97 -6.64 -37.05
C LEU A 31 -21.51 -5.30 -36.44
N GLU A 32 -21.88 -4.19 -37.07
CA GLU A 32 -21.53 -2.85 -36.61
C GLU A 32 -22.10 -2.57 -35.21
N THR A 33 -23.39 -2.82 -35.01
CA THR A 33 -24.04 -2.67 -33.69
C THR A 33 -23.43 -3.58 -32.62
N THR A 34 -23.02 -4.80 -32.99
CA THR A 34 -22.36 -5.73 -32.05
C THR A 34 -20.98 -5.22 -31.66
N ILE A 35 -20.18 -4.74 -32.61
CA ILE A 35 -18.85 -4.17 -32.34
C ILE A 35 -18.97 -2.91 -31.47
N GLU A 36 -19.93 -2.04 -31.75
CA GLU A 36 -20.16 -0.84 -30.93
C GLU A 36 -20.62 -1.19 -29.51
N ALA A 37 -21.50 -2.18 -29.36
CA ALA A 37 -21.96 -2.64 -28.06
C ALA A 37 -20.83 -3.28 -27.25
N ASP A 38 -20.02 -4.14 -27.87
CA ASP A 38 -18.87 -4.77 -27.24
C ASP A 38 -17.86 -3.71 -26.79
N ARG A 39 -17.53 -2.75 -27.67
CA ARG A 39 -16.64 -1.64 -27.34
C ARG A 39 -17.15 -0.83 -26.15
N ARG A 40 -18.44 -0.50 -26.15
CA ARG A 40 -19.08 0.26 -25.05
C ARG A 40 -19.05 -0.51 -23.73
N VAL A 41 -19.28 -1.82 -23.75
CA VAL A 41 -19.22 -2.66 -22.54
C VAL A 41 -17.78 -2.80 -22.05
N HIS A 42 -16.84 -3.00 -22.96
CA HIS A 42 -15.42 -3.12 -22.64
C HIS A 42 -14.90 -1.84 -22.00
N GLU A 43 -15.19 -0.68 -22.62
CA GLU A 43 -14.89 0.64 -22.06
C GLU A 43 -15.52 0.79 -20.67
N ALA A 44 -16.82 0.49 -20.52
CA ALA A 44 -17.55 0.61 -19.23
C ALA A 44 -16.99 -0.26 -18.11
N THR A 45 -16.29 -1.34 -18.46
CA THR A 45 -15.79 -2.31 -17.48
C THR A 45 -14.32 -2.09 -17.13
N LEU A 46 -13.52 -1.48 -18.02
CA LEU A 46 -12.08 -1.33 -17.82
C LEU A 46 -11.74 -0.36 -16.67
N THR A 47 -12.28 0.86 -16.67
CA THR A 47 -11.96 1.87 -15.64
C THR A 47 -12.36 1.42 -14.24
N GLY A 48 -13.56 0.83 -14.10
CA GLY A 48 -14.04 0.25 -12.84
C GLY A 48 -13.08 -0.81 -12.28
N LYS A 49 -12.63 -1.73 -13.15
CA LYS A 49 -11.66 -2.77 -12.76
C LYS A 49 -10.30 -2.21 -12.38
N VAL A 50 -9.83 -1.16 -13.07
CA VAL A 50 -8.54 -0.53 -12.79
C VAL A 50 -8.57 0.16 -11.43
N GLY A 51 -9.60 0.97 -11.14
CA GLY A 51 -9.75 1.63 -9.84
C GLY A 51 -9.82 0.63 -8.68
N GLU A 52 -10.61 -0.44 -8.84
CA GLU A 52 -10.66 -1.53 -7.86
C GLU A 52 -9.32 -2.25 -7.70
N ALA A 53 -8.57 -2.49 -8.78
CA ALA A 53 -7.27 -3.13 -8.73
C ALA A 53 -6.24 -2.27 -7.97
N ILE A 54 -6.22 -0.95 -8.22
CA ILE A 54 -5.34 -0.01 -7.52
C ILE A 54 -5.67 0.01 -6.02
N LEU A 55 -6.96 0.14 -5.67
CA LEU A 55 -7.37 0.13 -4.26
C LEU A 55 -7.05 -1.20 -3.56
N ASN A 56 -7.20 -2.33 -4.24
CA ASN A 56 -6.85 -3.63 -3.67
C ASN A 56 -5.33 -3.79 -3.46
N GLN A 57 -4.51 -3.22 -4.36
CA GLN A 57 -3.05 -3.18 -4.20
C GLN A 57 -2.67 -2.31 -3.00
N MET A 58 -3.17 -1.08 -2.92
CA MET A 58 -2.93 -0.17 -1.78
C MET A 58 -3.40 -0.79 -0.47
N ARG A 59 -4.57 -1.43 -0.46
CA ARG A 59 -5.08 -2.16 0.71
C ARG A 59 -4.12 -3.24 1.16
N ARG A 60 -3.61 -4.06 0.24
CA ARG A 60 -2.69 -5.15 0.59
C ARG A 60 -1.40 -4.59 1.20
N ASP A 61 -0.87 -3.53 0.61
CA ASP A 61 0.37 -2.91 1.08
C ASP A 61 0.18 -2.27 2.46
N LEU A 62 -0.88 -1.47 2.64
CA LEU A 62 -1.22 -0.84 3.91
C LEU A 62 -1.61 -1.84 5.02
N GLN A 63 -2.31 -2.93 4.68
CA GLN A 63 -2.62 -3.95 5.68
C GLN A 63 -1.38 -4.67 6.22
N GLY A 64 -0.29 -4.68 5.45
CA GLY A 64 1.00 -5.21 5.87
C GLY A 64 1.88 -4.20 6.62
N THR A 65 1.37 -3.00 6.95
CA THR A 65 2.19 -1.98 7.62
C THR A 65 2.71 -2.46 8.97
N ILE A 66 4.01 -2.24 9.20
CA ILE A 66 4.71 -2.62 10.43
C ILE A 66 5.47 -1.44 11.04
N TRP A 67 5.82 -1.55 12.32
CA TRP A 67 6.58 -0.51 13.05
C TRP A 67 7.71 -1.03 13.95
N ARG A 68 7.62 -2.22 14.51
CA ARG A 68 8.57 -2.63 15.56
C ARG A 68 9.99 -2.83 15.01
N GLY A 69 10.97 -2.19 15.64
CA GLY A 69 12.40 -2.39 15.40
C GLY A 69 13.03 -1.53 14.30
N PHE A 70 12.32 -0.52 13.78
CA PHE A 70 12.75 0.27 12.61
C PHE A 70 12.94 1.78 12.85
N GLY A 71 13.00 2.21 14.11
CA GLY A 71 13.23 3.63 14.45
C GLY A 71 11.99 4.51 14.30
N GLU A 72 12.19 5.74 13.79
CA GLU A 72 11.16 6.79 13.73
C GLU A 72 10.52 6.94 12.33
N GLU A 73 11.27 6.58 11.27
CA GLU A 73 10.91 6.79 9.87
C GLU A 73 10.09 5.62 9.29
N ILE A 74 8.89 5.44 9.83
CA ILE A 74 8.11 4.22 9.57
C ILE A 74 6.85 4.45 8.76
N PHE A 75 6.19 5.57 9.00
CA PHE A 75 4.96 5.93 8.30
C PHE A 75 4.87 7.44 8.18
N ARG A 76 4.75 7.92 6.94
CA ARG A 76 4.61 9.33 6.60
C ARG A 76 3.52 9.48 5.55
N GLY A 77 2.62 10.42 5.76
CA GLY A 77 1.54 10.77 4.85
C GLY A 77 1.37 12.27 4.78
N GLU A 78 1.43 12.82 3.57
CA GLU A 78 1.18 14.23 3.30
C GLU A 78 -0.05 14.35 2.40
N SER A 79 -1.09 15.02 2.89
CA SER A 79 -2.23 15.43 2.06
C SER A 79 -2.05 16.89 1.67
N ARG A 80 -1.92 17.14 0.37
CA ARG A 80 -1.91 18.49 -0.22
C ARG A 80 -3.31 18.90 -0.69
N GLY A 81 -4.33 18.11 -0.36
CA GLY A 81 -5.76 18.42 -0.53
C GLY A 81 -6.32 18.06 -1.91
N GLU A 82 -7.41 18.73 -2.31
CA GLU A 82 -8.11 18.46 -3.59
C GLU A 82 -7.67 19.38 -4.75
N GLU A 83 -6.63 20.19 -4.57
CA GLU A 83 -6.20 21.13 -5.61
C GLU A 83 -5.67 20.41 -6.85
N GLU A 84 -5.76 21.05 -8.02
CA GLU A 84 -5.31 20.52 -9.32
C GLU A 84 -3.79 20.24 -9.38
N ASN A 85 -3.04 20.56 -8.32
CA ASN A 85 -1.61 20.30 -8.15
C ASN A 85 -1.27 19.57 -6.83
N ALA A 86 -2.28 18.97 -6.17
CA ALA A 86 -2.07 18.23 -4.93
C ALA A 86 -1.32 16.91 -5.22
N GLU A 87 0.00 16.95 -4.99
CA GLU A 87 0.86 15.78 -5.04
C GLU A 87 0.82 15.07 -3.68
N ASP A 88 -0.27 14.35 -3.43
CA ASP A 88 -0.44 13.58 -2.21
C ASP A 88 0.50 12.38 -2.21
N THR A 89 1.09 12.14 -1.04
CA THR A 89 2.09 11.09 -0.84
C THR A 89 1.84 10.32 0.43
N ILE A 90 2.09 9.02 0.37
CA ILE A 90 2.09 8.14 1.53
C ILE A 90 3.27 7.17 1.39
N ASP A 91 4.08 7.05 2.43
CA ASP A 91 5.27 6.21 2.50
C ASP A 91 5.22 5.42 3.81
N PHE A 92 5.46 4.11 3.75
CA PHE A 92 5.41 3.26 4.94
C PHE A 92 6.20 1.96 4.78
N LEU A 93 6.60 1.38 5.91
CA LEU A 93 7.18 0.03 5.95
C LEU A 93 6.09 -1.04 5.94
N THR A 94 6.30 -2.11 5.19
CA THR A 94 5.33 -3.20 5.02
C THR A 94 5.99 -4.57 4.82
N THR A 95 5.32 -5.62 5.27
CA THR A 95 5.64 -7.03 4.95
C THR A 95 4.81 -7.56 3.79
N SER A 96 4.05 -6.70 3.11
CA SER A 96 3.31 -7.08 1.90
C SER A 96 4.27 -7.64 0.86
N PRO A 97 3.92 -8.74 0.17
CA PRO A 97 4.77 -9.29 -0.87
C PRO A 97 4.93 -8.28 -2.01
N VAL A 98 6.14 -7.77 -2.18
CA VAL A 98 6.52 -6.89 -3.29
C VAL A 98 7.49 -7.62 -4.22
N PRO A 99 7.61 -7.19 -5.50
CA PRO A 99 8.57 -7.80 -6.42
C PRO A 99 9.99 -7.71 -5.87
N GLU A 100 10.68 -8.85 -5.81
CA GLU A 100 12.09 -8.92 -5.43
C GLU A 100 12.94 -8.12 -6.44
N PRO A 101 13.99 -7.44 -5.97
CA PRO A 101 14.89 -6.69 -6.84
C PRO A 101 15.68 -7.66 -7.74
N GLU A 102 16.00 -7.24 -8.96
CA GLU A 102 16.85 -8.04 -9.86
C GLU A 102 18.29 -8.19 -9.33
N GLU A 103 18.73 -7.23 -8.52
CA GLU A 103 20.05 -7.22 -7.87
C GLU A 103 19.95 -7.86 -6.48
N THR A 104 20.95 -8.65 -6.09
CA THR A 104 21.08 -9.14 -4.71
C THR A 104 21.39 -7.97 -3.78
N ILE A 105 20.34 -7.42 -3.16
CA ILE A 105 20.43 -6.46 -2.07
C ILE A 105 20.59 -7.23 -0.77
N SER A 106 21.53 -6.82 0.09
CA SER A 106 21.71 -7.38 1.43
C SER A 106 20.57 -6.90 2.33
N SER A 107 19.37 -7.45 2.14
CA SER A 107 18.21 -7.17 2.98
C SER A 107 18.32 -7.99 4.27
N TRP A 108 18.97 -7.44 5.30
CA TRP A 108 19.02 -8.03 6.65
C TRP A 108 17.62 -8.14 7.27
N THR A 109 16.65 -7.40 6.75
CA THR A 109 15.26 -7.35 7.21
C THR A 109 14.37 -8.43 6.61
N GLY A 110 14.92 -9.27 5.72
CA GLY A 110 14.36 -10.50 5.13
C GLY A 110 13.05 -10.35 4.31
N GLU A 111 12.01 -9.80 4.91
CA GLU A 111 10.64 -9.73 4.40
C GLU A 111 10.04 -8.31 4.48
N VAL A 112 10.78 -7.35 5.03
CA VAL A 112 10.32 -5.96 5.14
C VAL A 112 10.76 -5.15 3.94
N SER A 113 9.81 -4.42 3.37
CA SER A 113 10.04 -3.48 2.29
C SER A 113 9.38 -2.14 2.59
N SER A 114 9.93 -1.07 2.05
CA SER A 114 9.30 0.24 2.08
C SER A 114 8.48 0.42 0.82
N VAL A 115 7.22 0.82 1.00
CA VAL A 115 6.30 1.11 -0.10
C VAL A 115 5.82 2.54 0.00
N GLY A 116 5.79 3.21 -1.15
CA GLY A 116 5.26 4.56 -1.25
C GLY A 116 4.28 4.72 -2.41
N TYR A 117 3.31 5.60 -2.28
CA TYR A 117 2.46 6.06 -3.37
C TYR A 117 2.58 7.56 -3.50
N ALA A 118 2.74 8.02 -4.73
CA ALA A 118 2.83 9.45 -5.03
C ALA A 118 2.17 9.77 -6.36
N LEU A 119 1.45 10.88 -6.42
CA LEU A 119 1.06 11.49 -7.68
C LEU A 119 2.21 12.32 -8.23
N ARG A 120 2.41 12.27 -9.56
CA ARG A 120 3.27 13.20 -10.27
C ARG A 120 2.55 13.75 -11.50
N PRO A 121 2.80 15.01 -11.86
CA PRO A 121 2.20 15.61 -13.04
C PRO A 121 2.61 14.82 -14.30
N GLY A 122 1.59 14.35 -15.02
CA GLY A 122 1.72 13.66 -16.28
C GLY A 122 1.63 14.60 -17.47
N LYS A 123 1.23 14.05 -18.62
CA LYS A 123 0.95 14.84 -19.82
C LYS A 123 -0.52 15.25 -19.82
N ASP A 124 -0.81 16.37 -20.48
CA ASP A 124 -2.17 16.85 -20.76
C ASP A 124 -3.03 17.18 -19.51
N GLY A 125 -2.42 17.39 -18.35
CA GLY A 125 -3.12 17.74 -17.10
C GLY A 125 -3.67 16.55 -16.31
N ASP A 126 -3.29 15.32 -16.67
CA ASP A 126 -3.48 14.15 -15.80
C ASP A 126 -2.28 13.96 -14.87
N PHE A 127 -2.53 13.36 -13.71
CA PHE A 127 -1.50 12.81 -12.85
C PHE A 127 -1.21 11.35 -13.19
N ILE A 128 0.03 10.97 -12.95
CA ILE A 128 0.48 9.58 -12.99
C ILE A 128 0.67 9.12 -11.54
N LEU A 129 -0.02 8.05 -11.16
CA LEU A 129 0.18 7.35 -9.90
C LEU A 129 1.44 6.48 -10.02
N PHE A 130 2.42 6.77 -9.17
CA PHE A 130 3.59 5.95 -8.98
C PHE A 130 3.49 5.15 -7.70
N ARG A 131 3.98 3.91 -7.74
CA ARG A 131 4.29 3.11 -6.56
C ARG A 131 5.80 2.96 -6.44
N ARG A 132 6.32 3.32 -5.28
CA ARG A 132 7.72 3.18 -4.87
C ARG A 132 7.89 1.88 -4.11
N VAL A 133 8.99 1.18 -4.34
CA VAL A 133 9.42 0.02 -3.54
C VAL A 133 10.90 0.17 -3.23
N ALA A 134 11.25 0.09 -1.95
CA ALA A 134 12.63 0.00 -1.49
C ALA A 134 12.82 -1.27 -0.64
N TRP A 135 13.91 -1.97 -0.91
CA TRP A 135 14.36 -3.14 -0.13
C TRP A 135 15.60 -2.82 0.70
N ASP A 136 16.32 -1.77 0.33
CA ASP A 136 17.46 -1.27 1.07
C ASP A 136 16.96 -0.41 2.24
N MET A 137 17.37 -0.79 3.44
CA MET A 137 17.01 -0.16 4.71
C MET A 137 18.24 0.47 5.39
N GLU A 138 19.40 0.48 4.74
CA GLU A 138 20.62 1.12 5.26
C GLU A 138 20.58 2.66 5.12
N LEU A 139 19.82 3.14 4.12
CA LEU A 139 19.51 4.55 3.88
C LEU A 139 18.07 4.83 4.33
N ASP A 140 17.68 6.12 4.43
CA ASP A 140 16.29 6.52 4.70
C ASP A 140 15.33 5.71 3.81
N PRO A 141 14.55 4.80 4.43
CA PRO A 141 13.73 3.86 3.68
C PRO A 141 12.51 4.56 3.08
N LEU A 142 12.10 5.72 3.57
CA LEU A 142 10.95 6.47 3.08
C LEU A 142 11.26 7.36 1.86
N ASP A 143 12.54 7.58 1.53
CA ASP A 143 12.93 8.41 0.38
C ASP A 143 13.61 7.64 -0.78
N THR A 144 14.06 6.40 -0.54
CA THR A 144 14.82 5.58 -1.51
C THR A 144 13.95 4.60 -2.33
N GLY A 145 14.53 3.88 -3.30
CA GLY A 145 13.83 2.81 -4.03
C GLY A 145 13.33 3.13 -5.44
N GLU A 146 12.79 2.11 -6.10
CA GLU A 146 12.35 2.14 -7.50
C GLU A 146 10.89 2.59 -7.60
N ARG A 147 10.59 3.49 -8.55
CA ARG A 147 9.23 3.98 -8.81
C ARG A 147 8.68 3.41 -10.11
N THR A 148 7.58 2.67 -10.02
CA THR A 148 6.84 2.13 -11.16
C THR A 148 5.55 2.91 -11.37
N ALA A 149 5.28 3.33 -12.60
CA ALA A 149 3.99 3.94 -12.95
C ALA A 149 2.89 2.87 -12.95
N ILE A 150 1.83 3.08 -12.18
CA ILE A 150 0.66 2.20 -12.10
C ILE A 150 -0.43 2.65 -13.06
N TYR A 151 -0.75 3.94 -13.06
CA TYR A 151 -1.84 4.50 -13.83
C TYR A 151 -1.57 5.95 -14.20
N ASP A 152 -1.89 6.36 -15.42
CA ASP A 152 -1.48 7.65 -16.00
C ASP A 152 -2.62 8.66 -16.19
N ARG A 153 -3.84 8.33 -15.74
CA ARG A 153 -5.04 9.16 -15.88
C ARG A 153 -5.70 9.45 -14.53
N MET A 154 -4.88 9.80 -13.54
CA MET A 154 -5.38 10.23 -12.24
C MET A 154 -5.76 11.72 -12.32
N LYS A 155 -6.90 12.08 -11.73
CA LYS A 155 -7.26 13.47 -11.48
C LYS A 155 -6.68 13.95 -10.15
N ALA A 156 -6.84 13.15 -9.11
CA ALA A 156 -6.40 13.44 -7.75
C ALA A 156 -6.39 12.15 -6.92
N MET A 157 -5.72 12.20 -5.79
CA MET A 157 -5.65 11.15 -4.77
C MET A 157 -5.62 11.86 -3.42
N ASP A 158 -6.33 11.33 -2.44
CA ASP A 158 -6.39 11.91 -1.10
C ASP A 158 -6.30 10.82 -0.03
N PHE A 159 -5.63 11.16 1.07
CA PHE A 159 -5.45 10.32 2.24
C PHE A 159 -5.95 11.03 3.49
N LEU A 160 -6.76 10.30 4.27
CA LEU A 160 -7.08 10.71 5.64
C LEU A 160 -6.64 9.61 6.60
N PHE A 161 -6.11 10.03 7.74
CA PHE A 161 -5.55 9.15 8.74
C PHE A 161 -6.41 9.21 10.01
N LEU A 162 -6.75 8.05 10.56
CA LEU A 162 -7.53 7.95 11.79
C LEU A 162 -6.57 7.90 12.99
N ASP A 163 -6.60 8.94 13.81
CA ASP A 163 -5.75 9.03 15.01
C ASP A 163 -6.22 8.11 16.17
N ALA A 164 -5.47 8.14 17.27
CA ALA A 164 -5.80 7.37 18.49
C ALA A 164 -7.11 7.83 19.15
N GLU A 165 -7.44 9.12 19.03
CA GLU A 165 -8.64 9.77 19.57
C GLU A 165 -9.89 9.56 18.69
N ASN A 166 -9.74 8.90 17.53
CA ASN A 166 -10.75 8.67 16.50
C ASN A 166 -11.14 9.93 15.69
N ASN A 167 -10.23 10.90 15.56
CA ASN A 167 -10.37 11.99 14.62
C ASN A 167 -9.65 11.66 13.30
N TRP A 168 -10.19 12.20 12.20
CA TRP A 168 -9.54 12.14 10.90
C TRP A 168 -8.62 13.35 10.73
N VAL A 169 -7.37 13.09 10.40
CA VAL A 169 -6.36 14.11 10.11
C VAL A 169 -5.84 13.94 8.67
N GLY A 170 -5.44 15.05 8.03
CA GLY A 170 -4.96 15.04 6.64
C GLY A 170 -3.48 14.65 6.51
N ASP A 171 -2.68 14.92 7.53
CA ASP A 171 -1.24 14.64 7.54
C ASP A 171 -0.89 13.69 8.68
N TRP A 172 0.11 12.86 8.47
CA TRP A 172 0.63 11.93 9.47
C TRP A 172 2.14 11.80 9.37
N ASP A 173 2.83 11.93 10.49
CA ASP A 173 4.28 11.72 10.57
C ASP A 173 4.65 11.01 11.87
N SER A 174 5.11 9.76 11.75
CA SER A 174 5.50 8.93 12.89
C SER A 174 6.69 9.49 13.65
N SER A 175 7.62 10.17 12.96
CA SER A 175 8.82 10.71 13.58
C SER A 175 8.51 11.84 14.57
N SER A 176 7.42 12.57 14.33
CA SER A 176 6.95 13.61 15.25
C SER A 176 6.28 13.06 16.52
N LEU A 177 5.88 11.78 16.50
CA LEU A 177 5.13 11.13 17.58
C LEU A 177 6.01 10.25 18.47
N LEU A 178 7.14 9.77 17.94
CA LEU A 178 8.09 8.96 18.68
C LEU A 178 9.16 9.89 19.29
N PRO A 179 9.40 9.84 20.60
CA PRO A 179 10.53 10.56 21.17
C PRO A 179 11.85 9.87 20.75
N GLU A 180 12.90 10.67 20.45
CA GLU A 180 14.29 10.24 20.15
C GLU A 180 14.90 9.24 21.15
N VAL A 181 14.24 9.01 22.28
CA VAL A 181 14.73 8.27 23.45
C VAL A 181 14.08 6.88 23.59
N ASN A 182 13.09 6.53 22.76
CA ASN A 182 12.33 5.29 22.93
C ASN A 182 12.95 4.04 22.28
N GLU A 183 14.23 4.07 21.90
CA GLU A 183 14.96 2.86 21.51
C GLU A 183 15.03 1.84 22.65
N SER A 184 15.01 2.28 23.92
CA SER A 184 15.22 1.41 25.10
C SER A 184 13.95 1.00 25.87
N ASP A 185 12.79 1.63 25.62
CA ASP A 185 11.57 1.39 26.41
C ASP A 185 10.63 0.32 25.82
N PHE A 186 11.07 -0.39 24.77
CA PHE A 186 10.38 -1.58 24.31
C PHE A 186 10.89 -2.79 25.11
N PRO A 187 10.06 -3.45 25.94
CA PRO A 187 10.47 -4.48 26.90
C PRO A 187 10.95 -5.81 26.29
N PHE A 188 11.40 -5.80 25.03
CA PHE A 188 11.79 -6.99 24.27
C PHE A 188 13.09 -6.83 23.49
N LEU A 189 13.78 -5.68 23.54
CA LEU A 189 15.10 -5.54 22.90
C LEU A 189 16.24 -6.08 23.74
N ASP A 190 16.09 -6.22 25.06
CA ASP A 190 17.17 -6.71 25.90
C ASP A 190 16.94 -8.17 26.29
N GLU A 191 16.81 -9.06 25.30
CA GLU A 191 16.91 -10.51 25.55
C GLU A 191 18.28 -10.83 26.18
N GLU A 192 19.31 -10.05 25.86
CA GLU A 192 20.66 -10.11 26.42
C GLU A 192 20.70 -9.65 27.89
N GLU A 193 20.10 -8.50 28.26
CA GLU A 193 20.00 -8.12 29.69
C GLU A 193 19.11 -9.07 30.49
N ARG A 194 18.05 -9.63 29.88
CA ARG A 194 17.20 -10.63 30.54
C ARG A 194 17.96 -11.92 30.81
N LEU A 195 18.76 -12.39 29.83
CA LEU A 195 19.60 -13.58 29.98
C LEU A 195 20.76 -13.32 30.95
N GLU A 196 21.40 -12.15 30.92
CA GLU A 196 22.43 -11.74 31.87
C GLU A 196 21.86 -11.61 33.30
N ALA A 197 20.65 -11.09 33.45
CA ALA A 197 19.96 -11.01 34.74
C ALA A 197 19.53 -12.38 35.25
N GLU A 198 19.07 -13.28 34.36
CA GLU A 198 18.70 -14.66 34.71
C GLU A 198 19.94 -15.49 35.06
N GLU A 199 21.04 -15.33 34.32
CA GLU A 199 22.32 -15.98 34.57
C GLU A 199 22.99 -15.42 35.85
N ALA A 200 22.89 -14.11 36.12
CA ALA A 200 23.33 -13.50 37.36
C ALA A 200 22.48 -13.94 38.56
N ALA A 201 21.16 -14.12 38.38
CA ALA A 201 20.27 -14.65 39.40
C ALA A 201 20.52 -16.14 39.68
N LEU A 202 20.88 -16.91 38.64
CA LEU A 202 21.30 -18.32 38.77
C LEU A 202 22.71 -18.46 39.39
N ALA A 203 23.59 -17.48 39.19
CA ALA A 203 24.93 -17.42 39.80
C ALA A 203 24.90 -16.98 41.29
N ALA A 204 23.85 -16.27 41.71
CA ALA A 204 23.63 -15.88 43.09
C ALA A 204 22.90 -17.00 43.87
N ASP A 205 23.67 -18.01 44.29
CA ASP A 205 23.19 -19.15 45.11
C ASP A 205 22.90 -18.75 46.58
N ASP A 206 22.17 -17.65 46.80
CA ASP A 206 21.67 -17.22 48.10
C ASP A 206 20.15 -16.92 48.03
N PRO A 207 19.30 -17.80 48.58
CA PRO A 207 17.84 -17.67 48.50
C PRO A 207 17.27 -16.44 49.22
N ALA A 208 18.08 -15.73 50.03
CA ALA A 208 17.69 -14.46 50.66
C ALA A 208 17.90 -13.24 49.74
N ALA A 209 18.86 -13.30 48.80
CA ALA A 209 19.14 -12.21 47.86
C ALA A 209 18.14 -12.17 46.70
N ALA A 210 17.72 -13.33 46.20
CA ALA A 210 16.70 -13.44 45.15
C ALA A 210 15.33 -12.86 45.56
N ALA A 211 14.94 -13.00 46.84
CA ALA A 211 13.70 -12.42 47.36
C ALA A 211 13.78 -10.89 47.53
N ALA A 212 14.97 -10.34 47.80
CA ALA A 212 15.18 -8.90 47.91
C ALA A 212 15.28 -8.22 46.54
N ALA A 213 15.94 -8.85 45.56
CA ALA A 213 16.02 -8.38 44.18
C ALA A 213 14.64 -8.39 43.48
N ALA A 214 13.85 -9.46 43.68
CA ALA A 214 12.48 -9.53 43.16
C ALA A 214 11.53 -8.50 43.79
N SER A 215 11.81 -8.05 45.02
CA SER A 215 11.02 -6.99 45.68
C SER A 215 11.45 -5.56 45.27
N ASN A 216 12.71 -5.38 44.84
CA ASN A 216 13.22 -4.07 44.41
C ASN A 216 12.97 -3.80 42.92
N ALA A 217 13.01 -4.82 42.06
CA ALA A 217 12.75 -4.66 40.63
C ALA A 217 11.27 -4.38 40.30
N ALA A 218 10.34 -4.76 41.19
CA ALA A 218 8.90 -4.57 40.96
C ALA A 218 8.35 -3.23 41.50
N SER A 219 9.17 -2.34 42.07
CA SER A 219 8.64 -1.18 42.82
C SER A 219 9.49 0.10 42.81
N ALA A 220 10.67 0.12 42.18
CA ALA A 220 11.55 1.28 42.23
C ALA A 220 11.27 2.33 41.13
N ASP A 221 10.85 1.92 39.92
CA ASP A 221 10.75 2.84 38.78
C ASP A 221 9.35 3.45 38.56
N ASN A 222 8.31 2.91 39.21
CA ASN A 222 6.92 3.30 38.96
C ASN A 222 6.27 4.12 40.09
N ILE A 223 7.05 4.66 41.04
CA ILE A 223 6.53 5.46 42.16
C ILE A 223 7.26 6.80 42.23
N ASP A 224 6.52 7.90 42.17
CA ASP A 224 7.09 9.25 42.29
C ASP A 224 7.68 9.45 43.70
N PRO A 225 9.00 9.72 43.85
CA PRO A 225 9.66 9.83 45.15
C PRO A 225 9.20 11.06 45.97
N ALA A 226 8.52 12.03 45.35
CA ALA A 226 7.99 13.21 46.04
C ALA A 226 6.57 12.99 46.60
N THR A 227 5.77 12.13 45.97
CA THR A 227 4.35 11.96 46.29
C THR A 227 3.98 10.56 46.78
N GLY A 228 4.82 9.56 46.49
CA GLY A 228 4.57 8.15 46.85
C GLY A 228 3.41 7.53 46.06
N GLU A 229 2.94 8.20 45.01
CA GLU A 229 1.88 7.72 44.13
C GLU A 229 2.50 7.00 42.92
N PRO A 230 1.80 5.99 42.35
CA PRO A 230 2.23 5.37 41.11
C PRO A 230 2.26 6.44 40.02
N ILE A 231 3.39 6.54 39.31
CA ILE A 231 3.50 7.41 38.13
C ILE A 231 2.46 6.90 37.12
N PRO A 232 1.52 7.71 36.65
CA PRO A 232 0.62 7.28 35.58
C PRO A 232 1.48 6.96 34.37
N GLU A 233 1.53 5.68 33.97
CA GLU A 233 2.07 5.29 32.67
C GLU A 233 1.21 5.98 31.61
N GLU A 234 1.72 7.06 31.03
CA GLU A 234 1.10 7.63 29.85
C GLU A 234 1.15 6.57 28.75
N PRO A 235 0.02 6.23 28.11
CA PRO A 235 0.01 5.23 27.07
C PRO A 235 0.96 5.69 25.96
N LEU A 236 1.91 4.82 25.60
CA LEU A 236 2.87 5.10 24.54
C LEU A 236 2.13 5.61 23.28
N PRO A 237 2.65 6.66 22.63
CA PRO A 237 2.04 7.19 21.42
C PRO A 237 1.97 6.08 20.37
N ILE A 238 0.82 5.98 19.68
CA ILE A 238 0.64 5.03 18.58
C ILE A 238 1.24 5.69 17.34
N PRO A 239 2.36 5.19 16.79
CA PRO A 239 3.07 5.87 15.71
C PRO A 239 2.43 5.65 14.35
N ILE A 240 1.65 4.58 14.21
CA ILE A 240 0.89 4.26 12.99
C ILE A 240 -0.58 4.68 13.19
N PRO A 241 -1.26 5.25 12.19
CA PRO A 241 -2.68 5.55 12.30
C PRO A 241 -3.52 4.27 12.43
N ARG A 242 -4.69 4.35 13.06
CA ARG A 242 -5.56 3.17 13.25
C ARG A 242 -6.21 2.70 11.94
N ALA A 243 -6.40 3.63 11.01
CA ALA A 243 -6.92 3.36 9.69
C ALA A 243 -6.50 4.46 8.72
N VAL A 244 -6.46 4.13 7.44
CA VAL A 244 -6.24 5.08 6.35
C VAL A 244 -7.47 5.04 5.45
N GLN A 245 -8.09 6.19 5.21
CA GLN A 245 -9.05 6.37 4.14
C GLN A 245 -8.29 6.77 2.89
N VAL A 246 -8.50 6.02 1.81
CA VAL A 246 -7.95 6.33 0.49
C VAL A 246 -9.10 6.74 -0.41
N VAL A 247 -8.93 7.86 -1.11
CA VAL A 247 -9.86 8.33 -2.14
C VAL A 247 -9.09 8.54 -3.44
N LEU A 248 -9.54 7.89 -4.51
CA LEU A 248 -8.95 7.99 -5.84
C LEU A 248 -9.94 8.64 -6.80
N TYR A 249 -9.49 9.63 -7.55
CA TYR A 249 -10.25 10.27 -8.62
C TYR A 249 -9.59 9.91 -9.94
N LEU A 250 -10.24 9.08 -10.76
CA LEU A 250 -9.71 8.62 -12.04
C LEU A 250 -10.46 9.28 -13.19
N HIS A 251 -9.74 9.73 -14.22
CA HIS A 251 -10.35 10.10 -15.48
C HIS A 251 -10.66 8.86 -16.31
N TYR A 252 -11.87 8.83 -16.85
CA TYR A 252 -12.28 7.78 -17.75
C TYR A 252 -11.61 7.97 -19.12
N GLY A 253 -11.07 6.90 -19.72
CA GLY A 253 -10.61 6.97 -21.10
C GLY A 253 -10.32 5.63 -21.75
N ASP A 254 -10.24 5.63 -23.07
CA ASP A 254 -9.89 4.49 -23.93
C ASP A 254 -8.50 4.71 -24.59
N GLU A 255 -8.13 3.86 -25.56
CA GLU A 255 -6.90 4.04 -26.36
C GLU A 255 -6.87 5.33 -27.19
N ARG A 256 -8.00 6.05 -27.32
CA ARG A 256 -8.17 7.27 -28.10
C ARG A 256 -8.17 8.55 -27.25
N GLY A 257 -8.18 8.42 -25.92
CA GLY A 257 -8.06 9.54 -24.98
C GLY A 257 -9.14 9.54 -23.90
N ARG A 258 -9.38 10.71 -23.29
CA ARG A 258 -10.40 10.88 -22.24
C ARG A 258 -11.80 10.81 -22.83
N ILE A 259 -12.71 10.14 -22.14
CA ILE A 259 -14.13 10.23 -22.44
C ILE A 259 -14.68 11.48 -21.76
N LEU A 260 -15.34 12.31 -22.56
CA LEU A 260 -15.96 13.53 -22.11
C LEU A 260 -17.44 13.28 -21.79
N ASP A 261 -17.95 13.99 -20.78
CA ASP A 261 -19.35 14.07 -20.46
C ASP A 261 -20.12 14.89 -21.52
N PRO A 262 -21.46 14.98 -21.45
CA PRO A 262 -22.25 15.82 -22.36
C PRO A 262 -21.91 17.32 -22.30
N SER A 263 -21.21 17.77 -21.26
CA SER A 263 -20.71 19.15 -21.06
C SER A 263 -19.41 19.40 -21.83
N GLY A 264 -18.68 18.34 -22.21
CA GLY A 264 -17.34 18.41 -22.77
C GLY A 264 -16.22 18.32 -21.72
N GLU A 265 -16.54 18.01 -20.47
CA GLU A 265 -15.57 17.82 -19.38
C GLU A 265 -15.17 16.34 -19.25
N PRO A 266 -13.92 16.02 -18.86
CA PRO A 266 -13.52 14.65 -18.62
C PRO A 266 -14.40 13.97 -17.56
N LEU A 267 -14.90 12.78 -17.88
CA LEU A 267 -15.67 12.00 -16.91
C LEU A 267 -14.73 11.50 -15.80
N VAL A 268 -15.10 11.76 -14.55
CA VAL A 268 -14.34 11.34 -13.35
C VAL A 268 -15.10 10.23 -12.63
N GLU A 269 -14.40 9.17 -12.27
CA GLU A 269 -14.89 8.11 -11.39
C GLU A 269 -14.15 8.17 -10.05
N VAL A 270 -14.91 8.02 -8.95
CA VAL A 270 -14.37 8.14 -7.60
C VAL A 270 -14.42 6.78 -6.93
N PHE A 271 -13.26 6.33 -6.45
CA PHE A 271 -13.12 5.10 -5.68
C PHE A 271 -12.68 5.46 -4.27
N SER A 272 -13.31 4.89 -3.25
CA SER A 272 -12.92 5.13 -1.87
C SER A 272 -13.01 3.87 -1.02
N THR A 273 -12.07 3.73 -0.09
CA THR A 273 -12.06 2.66 0.90
C THR A 273 -11.42 3.13 2.18
N VAL A 274 -11.88 2.60 3.31
CA VAL A 274 -11.19 2.70 4.60
C VAL A 274 -10.44 1.40 4.85
N ILE A 275 -9.15 1.50 5.15
CA ILE A 275 -8.25 0.37 5.38
C ILE A 275 -7.84 0.42 6.85
N PRO A 276 -8.33 -0.50 7.70
CA PRO A 276 -7.85 -0.59 9.07
C PRO A 276 -6.41 -1.09 9.07
N LEU A 277 -5.53 -0.38 9.77
CA LEU A 277 -4.17 -0.82 10.02
C LEU A 277 -4.20 -1.64 11.31
N ILE A 278 -4.41 -2.94 11.16
CA ILE A 278 -4.37 -3.86 12.30
C ILE A 278 -2.90 -4.10 12.56
N VAL A 279 -2.34 -3.41 13.55
CA VAL A 279 -0.97 -3.62 14.02
C VAL A 279 -0.86 -5.10 14.39
N THR A 280 -0.26 -5.88 13.51
CA THR A 280 0.02 -7.28 13.79
C THR A 280 1.29 -7.27 14.62
N ASP A 281 1.17 -7.69 15.87
CA ASP A 281 2.30 -7.93 16.76
C ASP A 281 3.40 -8.74 16.05
N GLN A 282 4.62 -8.19 16.09
CA GLN A 282 5.91 -8.88 16.14
C GLN A 282 6.36 -9.69 14.90
N VAL A 283 7.05 -9.01 13.97
CA VAL A 283 8.27 -9.60 13.40
C VAL A 283 9.43 -8.99 14.19
N LEU A 284 10.05 -9.79 15.05
CA LEU A 284 11.32 -9.44 15.70
C LEU A 284 12.40 -9.64 14.64
N LEU A 285 13.09 -8.56 14.28
CA LEU A 285 14.29 -8.66 13.47
C LEU A 285 15.49 -8.72 14.42
N PRO A 286 16.41 -9.68 14.22
CA PRO A 286 17.63 -9.74 15.01
C PRO A 286 18.49 -8.50 14.77
N ASP A 287 19.11 -8.00 15.84
CA ASP A 287 20.06 -6.89 15.80
C ASP A 287 21.27 -7.26 14.92
N PRO A 288 21.64 -6.42 13.92
CA PRO A 288 22.78 -6.66 13.04
C PRO A 288 24.13 -6.82 13.77
N GLU A 289 24.31 -6.23 14.96
CA GLU A 289 25.56 -6.37 15.71
C GLU A 289 25.69 -7.76 16.35
N ALA A 290 24.57 -8.40 16.71
CA ALA A 290 24.53 -9.74 17.29
C ALA A 290 24.87 -10.84 16.28
N GLU A 291 24.38 -10.76 15.04
CA GLU A 291 24.69 -11.76 13.99
C GLU A 291 26.16 -11.69 13.53
N LEU A 292 26.75 -10.49 13.48
CA LEU A 292 28.16 -10.32 13.15
C LEU A 292 29.09 -10.86 14.26
N ALA A 293 28.67 -10.80 15.52
CA ALA A 293 29.40 -11.35 16.65
C ALA A 293 29.36 -12.89 16.67
N GLU A 294 28.20 -13.51 16.38
CA GLU A 294 28.08 -14.97 16.31
C GLU A 294 28.87 -15.58 15.14
N GLY A 295 28.92 -14.90 13.99
CA GLY A 295 29.73 -15.32 12.84
C GLY A 295 31.24 -15.33 13.09
N LEU A 296 31.73 -14.53 14.04
CA LEU A 296 33.15 -14.45 14.43
C LEU A 296 33.54 -15.45 15.52
N LEU A 297 32.58 -15.94 16.31
CA LEU A 297 32.80 -16.93 17.37
C LEU A 297 32.64 -18.38 16.91
N GLY A 298 32.08 -18.61 15.72
CA GLY A 298 31.85 -19.95 15.15
C GLY A 298 33.05 -20.64 14.50
N ASP A 299 34.24 -20.03 14.49
CA ASP A 299 35.42 -20.56 13.77
C ASP A 299 36.69 -20.71 14.65
N PHE A 300 36.53 -21.19 15.89
CA PHE A 300 37.63 -21.65 16.75
C PHE A 300 37.38 -23.02 17.40
#